data_AF-A0A397W8E1-F1
#
_entry.id   AF-A0A397W8E1-F1
#
_cell.length_a   1.000
_cell.length_b   1.000
_cell.length_c   1.000
_cell.angle_alpha   90.00
_cell.angle_beta   90.00
_cell.angle_gamma   90.00
#
_symmetry.space_group_name_H-M   'P 1'
#
loop_
_entity.id
_entity.type
_entity.pdbx_description
1 polymer ?
#
loop_
_entity_poly.entity_id
_entity_poly.type
_entity_poly.pdbx_seq_one_letter_code
_entity_poly.pdbx_strand_id
1 'polypeptide(L)'
;MSTLDTEEQLRLFGIDGTKFLTEFQRMNSALECHINSLQGVRIDSCAFNEEFEVLKNCKKLEMLRIRNCDQELSKLSKILDLKSGTLLQRLSLELNGDGSQEYTLLLEALKSFCPNIIYLDIANIKFFTKLVELTSDLQKLQFFYYGAIMTTYRMKN
;
A
#
# COMPACT_ATOMS: atom_id res chain seq x y z
N MET A 1 -19.17 -1.78 -40.00
CA MET A 1 -18.99 -3.02 -39.20
C MET A 1 -17.98 -2.67 -38.13
N SER A 2 -18.46 -2.37 -36.93
CA SER A 2 -17.71 -1.82 -35.80
C SER A 2 -17.13 -2.94 -34.95
N THR A 3 -15.84 -2.88 -34.63
CA THR A 3 -15.28 -3.56 -33.45
C THR A 3 -14.16 -2.72 -32.84
N LEU A 4 -14.59 -1.87 -31.90
CA LEU A 4 -13.88 -1.38 -30.72
C LEU A 4 -12.53 -0.67 -30.90
N ASP A 5 -12.63 0.61 -31.29
CA ASP A 5 -11.81 1.67 -30.71
C ASP A 5 -12.15 1.75 -29.21
N THR A 6 -11.34 1.15 -28.35
CA THR A 6 -11.12 1.49 -26.92
C THR A 6 -10.25 0.41 -26.29
N GLU A 7 -8.92 0.60 -26.31
CA GLU A 7 -8.10 0.17 -25.17
C GLU A 7 -8.68 0.90 -23.95
N GLU A 8 -9.61 0.27 -23.23
CA GLU A 8 -9.88 0.64 -21.84
C GLU A 8 -8.62 0.33 -21.04
N GLN A 9 -7.68 1.26 -21.07
CA GLN A 9 -6.47 1.17 -20.30
C GLN A 9 -6.84 0.98 -18.84
N LEU A 10 -6.61 -0.22 -18.31
CA LEU A 10 -7.00 -0.59 -16.96
C LEU A 10 -6.40 0.43 -15.97
N ARG A 11 -7.27 1.21 -15.31
CA ARG A 11 -6.87 2.24 -14.34
C ARG A 11 -6.80 1.71 -12.93
N LEU A 12 -7.55 0.65 -12.64
CA LEU A 12 -7.65 0.04 -11.32
C LEU A 12 -7.42 -1.45 -11.44
N PHE A 13 -6.46 -1.97 -10.69
CA PHE A 13 -6.17 -3.39 -10.56
C PHE A 13 -6.45 -3.83 -9.12
N GLY A 14 -7.04 -5.01 -8.97
CA GLY A 14 -7.38 -5.58 -7.67
C GLY A 14 -7.07 -7.06 -7.65
N ILE A 15 -6.44 -7.53 -6.58
CA ILE A 15 -6.21 -8.95 -6.31
C ILE A 15 -6.65 -9.27 -4.88
N ASP A 16 -7.31 -10.41 -4.71
CA ASP A 16 -7.72 -10.96 -3.41
C ASP A 16 -7.25 -12.41 -3.30
N GLY A 17 -6.35 -12.69 -2.36
CA GLY A 17 -5.55 -13.91 -2.29
C GLY A 17 -6.25 -15.18 -1.81
N THR A 18 -7.56 -15.34 -2.05
CA THR A 18 -8.27 -16.57 -1.68
C THR A 18 -7.93 -17.80 -2.55
N LYS A 19 -7.12 -17.65 -3.63
CA LYS A 19 -6.70 -18.76 -4.51
C LYS A 19 -5.24 -18.61 -5.03
N PHE A 20 -4.44 -19.64 -4.74
CA PHE A 20 -3.09 -20.05 -5.17
C PHE A 20 -2.17 -19.19 -6.11
N LEU A 21 -0.86 -19.33 -5.85
CA LEU A 21 0.34 -18.76 -6.50
C LEU A 21 0.37 -18.68 -8.05
N THR A 22 -0.39 -19.49 -8.79
CA THR A 22 -0.34 -19.50 -10.28
C THR A 22 -1.01 -18.28 -10.92
N GLU A 23 -1.82 -17.53 -10.17
CA GLU A 23 -2.42 -16.28 -10.66
C GLU A 23 -1.42 -15.11 -10.67
N PHE A 24 -0.30 -15.20 -9.95
CA PHE A 24 0.65 -14.10 -9.85
C PHE A 24 1.51 -13.89 -11.10
N GLN A 25 1.92 -14.95 -11.80
CA GLN A 25 2.62 -14.80 -13.09
C GLN A 25 1.74 -14.10 -14.13
N ARG A 26 0.44 -14.41 -14.13
CA ARG A 26 -0.56 -13.74 -14.97
C ARG A 26 -0.79 -12.30 -14.52
N MET A 27 -0.76 -12.04 -13.21
CA MET A 27 -0.79 -10.68 -12.65
C MET A 27 0.40 -9.85 -13.14
N ASN A 28 1.62 -10.37 -13.14
CA ASN A 28 2.80 -9.64 -13.61
C ASN A 28 2.63 -9.20 -15.07
N SER A 29 2.21 -10.11 -15.95
CA SER A 29 1.95 -9.75 -17.35
C SER A 29 0.86 -8.68 -17.46
N ALA A 30 -0.20 -8.78 -16.66
CA ALA A 30 -1.26 -7.77 -16.65
C ALA A 30 -0.78 -6.40 -16.13
N LEU A 31 -0.01 -6.36 -15.05
CA LEU A 31 0.54 -5.12 -14.48
C LEU A 31 1.58 -4.49 -15.42
N GLU A 32 2.43 -5.28 -16.04
CA GLU A 32 3.43 -4.83 -17.01
C GLU A 32 2.78 -4.24 -18.27
N CYS A 33 1.73 -4.88 -18.81
CA CYS A 33 1.00 -4.37 -19.98
C CYS A 33 0.29 -3.03 -19.71
N HIS A 34 -0.07 -2.74 -18.47
CA HIS A 34 -0.86 -1.56 -18.09
C HIS A 34 -0.08 -0.52 -17.27
N ILE A 35 1.24 -0.63 -17.26
CA ILE A 35 2.15 0.18 -16.42
C ILE A 35 2.04 1.70 -16.64
N ASN A 36 1.63 2.11 -17.84
CA ASN A 36 1.49 3.51 -18.24
C ASN A 36 0.11 4.11 -17.89
N SER A 37 -0.86 3.27 -17.55
CA SER A 37 -2.24 3.67 -17.30
C SER A 37 -2.74 3.41 -15.90
N LEU A 38 -2.09 2.48 -15.19
CA LEU A 38 -2.52 2.06 -13.87
C LEU A 38 -2.43 3.22 -12.88
N GLN A 39 -3.57 3.53 -12.28
CA GLN A 39 -3.75 4.61 -11.29
C GLN A 39 -3.98 4.08 -9.89
N GLY A 40 -4.56 2.89 -9.75
CA GLY A 40 -4.84 2.32 -8.45
C GLY A 40 -4.61 0.82 -8.39
N VAL A 41 -4.03 0.36 -7.29
CA VAL A 41 -3.80 -1.04 -7.00
C VAL A 41 -4.37 -1.39 -5.64
N ARG A 42 -5.15 -2.47 -5.58
CA ARG A 42 -5.66 -3.07 -4.36
C ARG A 42 -5.13 -4.49 -4.23
N ILE A 43 -4.50 -4.78 -3.10
CA ILE A 43 -3.96 -6.09 -2.77
C ILE A 43 -4.58 -6.46 -1.43
N ASP A 44 -5.45 -7.44 -1.43
CA ASP A 44 -6.13 -7.93 -0.23
C ASP A 44 -5.78 -9.42 -0.03
N SER A 45 -5.52 -9.84 1.20
CA SER A 45 -5.34 -11.27 1.57
C SER A 45 -4.21 -12.01 0.83
N CYS A 46 -3.16 -11.32 0.37
CA CYS A 46 -2.04 -11.92 -0.38
C CYS A 46 -0.77 -12.04 0.47
N ALA A 47 0.03 -13.10 0.26
CA ALA A 47 1.38 -13.16 0.80
C ALA A 47 2.29 -12.16 0.05
N PHE A 48 3.02 -11.31 0.78
CA PHE A 48 3.88 -10.31 0.16
C PHE A 48 5.09 -10.95 -0.53
N ASN A 49 5.15 -10.86 -1.85
CA ASN A 49 6.20 -11.48 -2.66
C ASN A 49 6.97 -10.44 -3.50
N GLU A 50 8.05 -10.88 -4.12
CA GLU A 50 8.88 -10.05 -4.99
C GLU A 50 8.14 -9.58 -6.25
N GLU A 51 7.04 -10.22 -6.61
CA GLU A 51 6.27 -9.88 -7.82
C GLU A 51 5.58 -8.51 -7.68
N PHE A 52 5.31 -8.04 -6.46
CA PHE A 52 4.82 -6.69 -6.24
C PHE A 52 5.85 -5.58 -6.54
N GLU A 53 7.12 -5.91 -6.78
CA GLU A 53 8.14 -4.95 -7.22
C GLU A 53 7.80 -4.32 -8.58
N VAL A 54 6.94 -4.94 -9.40
CA VAL A 54 6.48 -4.35 -10.67
C VAL A 54 5.77 -2.99 -10.46
N LEU A 55 5.19 -2.76 -9.27
CA LEU A 55 4.49 -1.52 -8.94
C LEU A 55 5.39 -0.29 -8.94
N LYS A 56 6.70 -0.44 -8.70
CA LYS A 56 7.67 0.68 -8.76
C LYS A 56 7.82 1.28 -10.16
N ASN A 57 7.40 0.53 -11.17
CA ASN A 57 7.52 0.93 -12.55
C ASN A 57 6.26 1.68 -13.05
N CYS A 58 5.15 1.64 -12.31
CA CYS A 58 3.92 2.36 -12.64
C CYS A 58 4.17 3.87 -12.68
N LYS A 59 3.75 4.53 -13.78
CA LYS A 59 4.02 5.96 -14.00
C LYS A 59 2.93 6.89 -13.48
N LYS A 60 1.77 6.35 -13.10
CA LYS A 60 0.57 7.10 -12.70
C LYS A 60 -0.08 6.53 -11.44
N LEU A 61 0.64 5.72 -10.66
CA LEU A 61 0.08 5.05 -9.49
C LEU A 61 -0.24 6.08 -8.39
N GLU A 62 -1.50 6.48 -8.32
CA GLU A 62 -2.01 7.47 -7.37
C GLU A 62 -2.62 6.81 -6.12
N MET A 63 -3.05 5.56 -6.21
CA MET A 63 -3.69 4.83 -5.13
C MET A 63 -3.06 3.46 -4.90
N LEU A 64 -2.71 3.18 -3.65
CA LEU A 64 -2.28 1.86 -3.21
C LEU A 64 -3.06 1.47 -1.97
N ARG A 65 -3.63 0.27 -1.99
CA ARG A 65 -4.29 -0.35 -0.85
C ARG A 65 -3.73 -1.74 -0.65
N ILE A 66 -3.29 -2.03 0.57
CA ILE A 66 -2.77 -3.33 0.97
C ILE A 66 -3.44 -3.72 2.29
N ARG A 67 -4.16 -4.84 2.32
CA ARG A 67 -4.83 -5.32 3.53
C ARG A 67 -4.71 -6.83 3.71
N ASN A 68 -4.72 -7.28 4.96
CA ASN A 68 -4.70 -8.70 5.31
C ASN A 68 -3.57 -9.50 4.65
N CYS A 69 -2.45 -8.85 4.35
CA CYS A 69 -1.28 -9.52 3.79
C CYS A 69 -0.36 -10.00 4.92
N ASP A 70 0.29 -11.14 4.73
CA ASP A 70 1.42 -11.56 5.57
C ASP A 70 2.58 -10.59 5.29
N GLN A 71 2.78 -9.65 6.20
CA GLN A 71 3.62 -8.48 5.96
C GLN A 71 5.00 -8.65 6.58
N GLU A 72 6.00 -8.69 5.72
CA GLU A 72 7.31 -8.10 6.06
C GLU A 72 7.23 -6.61 5.69
N LEU A 73 7.07 -5.72 6.67
CA LEU A 73 6.91 -4.28 6.40
C LEU A 73 8.15 -3.70 5.71
N SER A 74 9.30 -4.36 5.89
CA SER A 74 10.53 -4.07 5.16
C SER A 74 10.35 -4.19 3.63
N LYS A 75 9.55 -5.13 3.14
CA LYS A 75 9.23 -5.25 1.70
C LYS A 75 8.29 -4.14 1.24
N LEU A 76 7.34 -3.71 2.07
CA LEU A 76 6.47 -2.58 1.74
C LEU A 76 7.26 -1.28 1.55
N SER A 77 8.27 -1.02 2.38
CA SER A 77 9.14 0.15 2.19
C SER A 77 9.92 0.14 0.86
N LYS A 78 10.17 -1.04 0.26
CA LYS A 78 10.81 -1.15 -1.06
C LYS A 78 9.85 -0.80 -2.19
N ILE A 79 8.58 -1.19 -2.07
CA ILE A 79 7.56 -0.79 -3.05
C ILE A 79 7.36 0.71 -3.01
N LEU A 80 7.29 1.30 -1.82
CA LEU A 80 7.12 2.73 -1.59
C LEU A 80 8.38 3.55 -1.88
N ASP A 81 9.26 3.08 -2.78
CA ASP A 81 10.47 3.81 -3.17
C ASP A 81 10.18 5.25 -3.63
N LEU A 82 11.24 6.06 -3.76
CA LEU A 82 11.15 7.47 -4.19
C LEU A 82 10.29 7.67 -5.46
N LYS A 83 10.21 6.68 -6.35
CA LYS A 83 9.54 6.83 -7.64
C LYS A 83 8.05 6.57 -7.54
N SER A 84 7.64 5.46 -6.91
CA SER A 84 6.20 5.18 -6.75
C SER A 84 5.59 6.06 -5.67
N GLY A 85 6.32 6.32 -4.58
CA GLY A 85 5.84 7.08 -3.44
C GLY A 85 5.49 8.53 -3.79
N THR A 86 6.27 9.16 -4.69
CA THR A 86 6.00 10.52 -5.14
C THR A 86 4.74 10.64 -6.00
N LEU A 87 4.22 9.54 -6.54
CA LEU A 87 2.97 9.51 -7.30
C LEU A 87 1.75 9.28 -6.41
N LEU A 88 1.93 8.62 -5.27
CA LEU A 88 0.83 8.24 -4.38
C LEU A 88 0.16 9.46 -3.74
N GLN A 89 -1.15 9.50 -3.90
CA GLN A 89 -2.05 10.45 -3.24
C GLN A 89 -2.96 9.77 -2.22
N ARG A 90 -3.23 8.47 -2.40
CA ARG A 90 -4.07 7.68 -1.50
C ARG A 90 -3.37 6.39 -1.09
N LEU A 91 -3.19 6.22 0.21
CA LEU A 91 -2.59 5.03 0.77
C LEU A 91 -3.50 4.43 1.86
N SER A 92 -3.80 3.14 1.74
CA SER A 92 -4.54 2.38 2.75
C SER A 92 -3.75 1.13 3.13
N LEU A 93 -3.38 1.01 4.39
CA LEU A 93 -2.56 -0.07 4.93
C LEU A 93 -3.24 -0.67 6.15
N GLU A 94 -3.58 -1.95 6.10
CA GLU A 94 -3.99 -2.71 7.28
C GLU A 94 -2.82 -3.58 7.71
N LEU A 95 -2.19 -3.24 8.83
CA LEU A 95 -0.90 -3.80 9.19
C LEU A 95 -1.01 -4.93 10.20
N ASN A 96 -0.48 -6.12 9.89
CA ASN A 96 -0.60 -7.31 10.72
C ASN A 96 0.77 -7.74 11.27
N GLY A 97 1.38 -6.91 12.10
CA GLY A 97 2.70 -7.18 12.71
C GLY A 97 2.76 -6.92 14.22
N ASP A 98 3.58 -7.68 14.94
CA ASP A 98 3.82 -7.47 16.38
C ASP A 98 5.05 -6.57 16.66
N GLY A 99 5.90 -6.35 15.65
CA GLY A 99 7.21 -5.69 15.77
C GLY A 99 7.19 -4.16 15.62
N SER A 100 7.45 -3.44 16.70
CA SER A 100 7.53 -1.96 16.75
C SER A 100 8.58 -1.33 15.82
N GLN A 101 9.65 -2.05 15.50
CA GLN A 101 10.76 -1.53 14.69
C GLN A 101 10.39 -1.43 13.21
N GLU A 102 9.71 -2.44 12.69
CA GLU A 102 9.25 -2.47 11.30
C GLU A 102 8.23 -1.37 11.01
N TYR A 103 7.34 -1.09 11.97
CA TYR A 103 6.43 0.07 11.90
C TYR A 103 7.19 1.38 11.82
N THR A 104 8.24 1.56 12.63
CA THR A 104 9.08 2.76 12.58
C THR A 104 9.65 2.97 11.17
N LEU A 105 10.23 1.92 10.58
CA LEU A 105 10.83 2.02 9.24
C LEU A 105 9.80 2.40 8.18
N LEU A 106 8.60 1.83 8.25
CA LEU A 106 7.51 2.18 7.36
C LEU A 106 7.10 3.65 7.53
N LEU A 107 6.92 4.14 8.76
CA LEU A 107 6.55 5.53 9.00
C LEU A 107 7.61 6.51 8.46
N GLU A 108 8.90 6.22 8.66
CA GLU A 108 9.99 7.03 8.10
C GLU A 108 10.05 6.98 6.57
N ALA A 109 9.76 5.83 5.97
CA ALA A 109 9.62 5.69 4.52
C ALA A 109 8.43 6.52 3.99
N LEU A 110 7.29 6.55 4.69
CA LEU A 110 6.15 7.38 4.31
C LEU A 110 6.47 8.86 4.34
N LYS A 111 7.16 9.33 5.40
CA LYS A 111 7.64 10.72 5.50
C LYS A 111 8.55 11.09 4.33
N SER A 112 9.47 10.19 3.98
CA SER A 112 10.55 10.47 3.01
C SER A 112 10.11 10.30 1.56
N PHE A 113 9.33 9.27 1.26
CA PHE A 113 9.07 8.84 -0.10
C PHE A 113 7.69 9.21 -0.61
N CYS A 114 6.73 9.52 0.28
CA CYS A 114 5.34 9.75 -0.09
C CYS A 114 4.84 11.18 0.24
N PRO A 115 5.50 12.24 -0.25
CA PRO A 115 5.19 13.62 0.13
C PRO A 115 3.83 14.12 -0.38
N ASN A 116 3.21 13.40 -1.32
CA ASN A 116 1.99 13.83 -2.00
C ASN A 116 0.72 13.16 -1.47
N ILE A 117 0.80 12.42 -0.36
CA ILE A 117 -0.36 11.76 0.24
C ILE A 117 -1.39 12.80 0.70
N ILE A 118 -2.62 12.64 0.22
CA ILE A 118 -3.81 13.41 0.59
C ILE A 118 -4.73 12.58 1.49
N TYR A 119 -4.79 11.28 1.25
CA TYR A 119 -5.58 10.32 2.02
C TYR A 119 -4.66 9.23 2.57
N LEU A 120 -4.66 9.07 3.89
CA LEU A 120 -3.94 8.02 4.58
C LEU A 120 -4.90 7.27 5.51
N ASP A 121 -4.99 5.96 5.32
CA ASP A 121 -5.71 5.04 6.18
C ASP A 121 -4.73 3.99 6.69
N ILE A 122 -4.45 3.99 7.99
CA ILE A 122 -3.60 2.97 8.61
C ILE A 122 -4.39 2.28 9.71
N ALA A 123 -4.61 0.99 9.55
CA ALA A 123 -5.33 0.14 10.48
C ALA A 123 -4.41 -0.90 11.12
N ASN A 124 -4.87 -1.43 12.26
CA ASN A 124 -4.26 -2.53 12.99
C ASN A 124 -2.84 -2.20 13.53
N ILE A 125 -2.61 -0.93 13.90
CA ILE A 125 -1.35 -0.49 14.50
C ILE A 125 -1.51 -0.10 15.97
N LYS A 126 -0.56 -0.51 16.81
CA LYS A 126 -0.46 -0.03 18.20
C LYS A 126 -0.20 1.48 18.21
N PHE A 127 -0.81 2.19 19.16
CA PHE A 127 -0.67 3.64 19.29
C PHE A 127 0.81 4.02 19.44
N PHE A 128 1.31 4.87 18.54
CA PHE A 128 2.74 5.18 18.43
C PHE A 128 2.94 6.70 18.35
N THR A 129 3.86 7.25 19.13
CA THR A 129 4.15 8.69 19.15
C THR A 129 4.56 9.21 17.76
N LYS A 130 5.28 8.41 16.97
CA LYS A 130 5.68 8.78 15.60
C LYS A 130 4.52 8.90 14.61
N LEU A 131 3.33 8.42 14.95
CA LEU A 131 2.14 8.64 14.11
C LEU A 131 1.75 10.12 14.08
N VAL A 132 1.90 10.81 15.21
CA VAL A 132 1.64 12.25 15.33
C VAL A 132 2.65 13.04 14.48
N GLU A 133 3.93 12.66 14.55
CA GLU A 133 4.97 13.26 13.71
C GLU A 133 4.67 13.09 12.21
N LEU A 134 4.28 11.88 11.78
CA LEU A 134 3.93 11.61 10.38
C LEU A 134 2.85 12.57 9.85
N THR A 135 1.82 12.86 10.65
CA THR A 135 0.76 13.79 10.22
C THR A 135 1.25 15.24 10.03
N SER A 136 2.32 15.64 10.73
CA SER A 136 2.93 16.95 10.57
C SER A 136 3.84 17.02 9.34
N ASP A 137 4.48 15.89 8.99
CA ASP A 137 5.40 15.80 7.85
C ASP A 137 4.65 15.70 6.50
N LEU A 138 3.47 15.07 6.47
CA LEU A 138 2.65 14.94 5.26
C LEU A 138 1.82 16.21 5.00
N GLN A 139 2.45 17.25 4.45
CA GLN A 139 1.85 18.58 4.27
C GLN A 139 0.57 18.62 3.41
N LYS A 140 0.36 17.66 2.52
CA LYS A 140 -0.84 17.58 1.66
C LYS A 140 -1.97 16.74 2.24
N LEU A 141 -1.75 16.14 3.41
CA LEU A 141 -2.70 15.25 4.05
C LEU A 141 -3.98 16.01 4.42
N GLN A 142 -5.11 15.55 3.90
CA GLN A 142 -6.43 16.10 4.19
C GLN A 142 -7.29 15.10 4.98
N PHE A 143 -7.06 13.81 4.76
CA PHE A 143 -7.82 12.74 5.39
C PHE A 143 -6.87 11.75 6.04
N PHE A 144 -7.04 11.57 7.35
CA PHE A 144 -6.29 10.58 8.11
C PHE A 144 -7.24 9.68 8.89
N TYR A 145 -7.19 8.37 8.60
CA TYR A 145 -7.93 7.35 9.32
C TYR A 145 -6.95 6.44 10.05
N TYR A 146 -7.24 6.20 11.32
CA TYR A 146 -6.42 5.40 12.21
C TYR A 146 -7.27 4.32 12.89
N GLY A 147 -6.94 3.06 12.65
CA GLY A 147 -7.55 1.91 13.32
C GLY A 147 -6.61 1.31 14.36
N ALA A 148 -6.87 1.54 15.65
CA ALA A 148 -6.06 1.01 16.75
C ALA A 148 -6.40 -0.45 17.09
N ILE A 149 -5.39 -1.24 17.47
CA ILE A 149 -5.63 -2.47 18.24
C ILE A 149 -5.76 -2.11 19.72
N MET A 150 -6.95 -2.28 20.30
CA MET A 150 -7.13 -2.22 21.75
C MET A 150 -6.54 -3.47 22.39
N THR A 151 -5.25 -3.48 22.73
CA THR A 151 -4.70 -4.54 23.61
C THR A 151 -5.22 -4.30 25.03
N THR A 152 -6.14 -5.15 25.49
CA THR A 152 -6.60 -5.13 26.89
C THR A 152 -5.44 -5.50 27.81
N TYR A 153 -4.92 -4.52 28.56
CA TYR A 153 -4.04 -4.79 29.69
C TYR A 153 -4.88 -5.36 30.84
N ARG A 154 -4.78 -6.68 31.08
CA ARG A 154 -5.27 -7.28 32.32
C ARG A 154 -4.25 -6.95 33.39
N MET A 155 -4.51 -5.95 34.24
CA MET A 155 -3.70 -5.75 35.44
C MET A 155 -3.80 -7.02 36.27
N LYS A 156 -2.65 -7.67 36.52
CA LYS A 156 -2.57 -8.72 37.53
C LYS A 156 -2.77 -8.02 38.88
N ASN A 157 -3.94 -8.22 39.46
CA ASN A 157 -4.17 -7.94 40.89
C ASN A 157 -3.36 -8.91 41.74
#